data_AF-A0A645ICI8-F1
#
_entry.id   AF-A0A645ICI8-F1
#
_cell.length_a   1.000
_cell.length_b   1.000
_cell.length_c   1.000
_cell.angle_alpha   90.00
_cell.angle_beta   90.00
_cell.angle_gamma   90.00
#
_symmetry.space_group_name_H-M   'P 1'
#
loop_
_entity.id
_entity.type
_entity.pdbx_description
1 polymer ?
#
loop_
_entity_poly.entity_id
_entity_poly.type
_entity_poly.pdbx_seq_one_letter_code
_entity_poly.pdbx_strand_id
1 'polypeptide(L)'
;MFEANASGAKSITKVDKPEQLFKMLDSGRVDLALYTRADGISILRSLGLSSIAPISPPLKDVDMYLYLNKKHEALVPRIAKALREMKGDGTYNKIMFEVLTD
;
A
#
# COMPACT_ATOMS: atom_id res chain seq x y z
N MET A 1 3.25 -3.95 -11.92
CA MET A 1 2.77 -5.05 -11.04
C MET A 1 1.25 -5.12 -11.06
N PHE A 2 0.56 -3.99 -10.96
CA PHE A 2 -0.89 -3.92 -11.02
C PHE A 2 -1.47 -4.29 -12.39
N GLU A 3 -0.76 -4.02 -13.49
CA GLU A 3 -1.27 -4.21 -14.85
C GLU A 3 -1.54 -5.67 -15.21
N ALA A 4 -0.75 -6.60 -14.65
CA ALA A 4 -0.99 -8.03 -14.84
C ALA A 4 -2.34 -8.50 -14.26
N ASN A 5 -2.92 -7.73 -13.35
CA ASN A 5 -4.20 -8.01 -12.70
C ASN A 5 -5.36 -7.15 -13.24
N ALA A 6 -5.12 -6.42 -14.34
CA ALA A 6 -6.13 -5.56 -14.97
C ALA A 6 -6.65 -6.12 -16.31
N SER A 7 -6.29 -7.37 -16.67
CA SER A 7 -6.61 -7.97 -17.97
C SER A 7 -8.12 -8.13 -18.24
N GLY A 8 -8.93 -8.21 -17.19
CA GLY A 8 -10.40 -8.24 -17.30
C GLY A 8 -11.07 -6.87 -17.43
N ALA A 9 -10.30 -5.77 -17.34
CA ALA A 9 -10.86 -4.42 -17.43
C ALA A 9 -11.19 -4.04 -18.88
N LYS A 10 -12.33 -3.37 -19.08
CA LYS A 10 -12.73 -2.85 -20.40
C LYS A 10 -11.77 -1.77 -20.91
N SER A 11 -11.23 -0.95 -20.01
CA SER A 11 -10.23 0.07 -20.29
C SER A 11 -9.27 0.21 -19.11
N ILE A 12 -8.03 0.61 -19.40
CA ILE A 12 -6.99 0.82 -18.39
C ILE A 12 -6.49 2.25 -18.53
N THR A 13 -6.56 3.02 -17.44
CA THR A 13 -5.95 4.34 -17.34
C THR A 13 -4.78 4.30 -16.39
N LYS A 14 -3.62 4.80 -16.84
CA LYS A 14 -2.42 4.94 -16.01
C LYS A 14 -2.26 6.41 -15.63
N VAL A 15 -1.85 6.64 -14.39
CA VAL A 15 -1.54 7.97 -13.86
C VAL A 15 -0.23 7.90 -13.10
N ASP A 16 0.46 9.03 -13.03
CA ASP A 16 1.78 9.11 -12.39
C ASP A 16 1.70 9.24 -10.87
N LYS A 17 0.56 9.72 -10.35
CA LYS A 17 0.36 10.05 -8.94
C LYS A 17 -0.83 9.31 -8.34
N PRO A 18 -0.67 8.61 -7.20
CA PRO A 18 -1.78 7.94 -6.51
C PRO A 18 -2.94 8.88 -6.15
N GLU A 19 -2.67 10.14 -5.81
CA GLU A 19 -3.70 11.11 -5.46
C GLU A 19 -4.61 11.41 -6.65
N GLN A 20 -4.05 11.42 -7.86
CA GLN A 20 -4.85 11.56 -9.08
C GLN A 20 -5.73 10.32 -9.30
N LEU A 21 -5.19 9.12 -9.06
CA LEU A 21 -5.95 7.87 -9.18
C LEU A 21 -7.20 7.88 -8.30
N PHE A 22 -7.05 8.25 -7.02
CA PHE A 22 -8.17 8.30 -6.08
C PHE A 22 -9.15 9.44 -6.35
N LYS A 23 -8.68 10.61 -6.81
CA LYS A 23 -9.57 11.69 -7.27
C LYS A 23 -10.39 11.28 -8.50
N MET A 24 -9.78 10.53 -9.42
CA MET A 24 -10.51 10.01 -10.58
C MET A 24 -11.58 9.02 -10.16
N LEU A 25 -11.29 8.15 -9.19
CA LEU A 25 -12.27 7.22 -8.62
C LEU A 25 -13.43 7.98 -7.93
N ASP A 26 -13.14 8.96 -7.07
CA ASP A 26 -14.16 9.76 -6.38
C ASP A 26 -15.06 10.52 -7.35
N SER A 27 -14.48 11.06 -8.44
CA SER A 27 -15.23 11.75 -9.50
C SER A 27 -15.98 10.83 -10.48
N GLY A 28 -15.91 9.51 -10.31
CA GLY A 28 -16.55 8.54 -11.20
C GLY A 28 -15.93 8.41 -12.59
N ARG A 29 -14.68 8.86 -12.77
CA ARG A 29 -13.94 8.71 -14.04
C ARG A 29 -13.38 7.30 -14.25
N VAL A 30 -13.20 6.55 -13.17
CA VAL A 30 -12.83 5.14 -13.17
C VAL A 30 -13.68 4.42 -12.13
N ASP A 31 -14.00 3.16 -12.38
CA ASP A 31 -14.83 2.36 -11.46
C ASP A 31 -13.99 1.66 -10.38
N LEU A 32 -12.70 1.44 -10.65
CA LEU A 32 -11.77 0.72 -9.78
C LEU A 32 -10.37 1.33 -9.82
N ALA A 33 -9.72 1.37 -8.66
CA ALA A 33 -8.32 1.73 -8.50
C ALA A 33 -7.52 0.54 -7.95
N LEU A 34 -6.46 0.13 -8.66
CA LEU A 34 -5.55 -0.91 -8.18
C LEU A 34 -4.41 -0.28 -7.39
N TYR A 35 -4.34 -0.58 -6.10
CA TYR A 35 -3.31 -0.05 -5.21
C TYR A 35 -3.09 -0.94 -3.99
N THR A 36 -2.01 -0.70 -3.24
CA THR A 36 -1.74 -1.38 -1.97
C THR A 36 -2.72 -0.91 -0.89
N ARG A 37 -3.20 -1.83 -0.05
CA ARG A 37 -4.28 -1.55 0.91
C ARG A 37 -3.92 -0.46 1.94
N ALA A 38 -2.78 -0.61 2.62
CA ALA A 38 -2.38 0.32 3.68
C ALA A 38 -2.10 1.72 3.13
N ASP A 39 -1.32 1.83 2.05
CA ASP A 39 -0.99 3.11 1.42
C ASP A 39 -2.25 3.78 0.84
N GLY A 40 -3.15 2.99 0.24
CA GLY A 40 -4.43 3.49 -0.28
C GLY A 40 -5.30 4.09 0.82
N ILE A 41 -5.43 3.43 1.97
CA ILE A 41 -6.17 3.96 3.14
C ILE A 41 -5.54 5.29 3.60
N SER A 42 -4.22 5.33 3.73
CA SER A 42 -3.50 6.56 4.12
C SER A 42 -3.75 7.72 3.15
N ILE A 43 -3.69 7.46 1.84
CA ILE A 43 -3.96 8.48 0.82
C ILE A 43 -5.42 8.95 0.88
N LEU A 44 -6.39 8.04 0.93
CA LEU A 44 -7.81 8.40 1.03
C LEU A 44 -8.07 9.32 2.23
N ARG A 45 -7.47 9.00 3.39
CA ARG A 45 -7.55 9.84 4.59
C ARG A 45 -6.93 11.22 4.37
N SER A 46 -5.71 11.29 3.83
CA SER A 46 -5.04 12.56 3.56
C SER A 46 -5.82 13.46 2.58
N LEU A 47 -6.60 12.87 1.69
CA LEU A 47 -7.45 13.57 0.71
C LEU A 47 -8.86 13.85 1.24
N GLY A 48 -9.23 13.34 2.42
CA GLY A 48 -10.58 13.48 2.98
C GLY A 48 -11.66 12.71 2.20
N LEU A 49 -11.30 11.63 1.50
CA LEU A 49 -12.21 10.84 0.67
C LEU A 49 -12.80 9.68 1.47
N SER A 50 -14.07 9.77 1.84
CA SER A 50 -14.77 8.77 2.68
C SER A 50 -15.72 7.84 1.92
N SER A 51 -15.98 8.13 0.64
CA SER A 51 -16.87 7.37 -0.25
C SER A 51 -16.23 6.10 -0.84
N ILE A 52 -14.91 5.98 -0.74
CA ILE A 52 -14.12 4.92 -1.36
C ILE A 52 -13.74 3.87 -0.30
N ALA A 53 -13.95 2.60 -0.62
CA ALA A 53 -13.61 1.47 0.24
C ALA A 53 -12.78 0.41 -0.50
N PRO A 54 -11.86 -0.29 0.19
CA PRO A 54 -11.12 -1.41 -0.39
C PRO A 54 -12.02 -2.63 -0.59
N ILE A 55 -11.83 -3.34 -1.70
CA ILE A 55 -12.55 -4.58 -2.02
C ILE A 55 -11.84 -5.79 -1.40
N SER A 56 -12.63 -6.80 -0.99
CA SER A 56 -12.17 -8.09 -0.50
C SER A 56 -12.75 -9.23 -1.35
N PRO A 57 -11.98 -10.29 -1.67
CA PRO A 57 -10.57 -10.50 -1.31
C PRO A 57 -9.61 -9.60 -2.13
N PRO A 58 -8.36 -9.39 -1.67
CA PRO A 58 -7.36 -8.70 -2.47
C PRO A 58 -7.05 -9.52 -3.74
N LEU A 59 -6.67 -8.83 -4.83
CA LEU A 59 -6.25 -9.50 -6.06
C LEU A 59 -4.97 -10.31 -5.88
N LYS A 60 -4.09 -9.85 -4.99
CA LYS A 60 -2.84 -10.50 -4.68
C LYS A 60 -2.31 -10.06 -3.33
N ASP A 61 -1.84 -11.01 -2.54
CA ASP A 61 -0.99 -10.75 -1.37
C ASP A 61 0.48 -10.89 -1.77
N VAL A 62 1.28 -9.91 -1.35
CA VAL A 62 2.73 -9.87 -1.63
C VAL A 62 3.48 -9.53 -0.36
N ASP A 63 4.55 -10.29 -0.10
CA ASP A 63 5.46 -9.98 0.99
C ASP A 63 6.28 -8.73 0.65
N MET A 64 6.24 -7.76 1.55
CA MET A 64 7.06 -6.54 1.46
C MET A 64 8.37 -6.73 2.21
N TYR A 65 9.47 -6.37 1.57
CA TYR A 65 10.81 -6.44 2.13
C TYR A 65 11.49 -5.08 2.08
N LEU A 66 12.32 -4.80 3.09
CA LEU A 66 13.19 -3.63 3.04
C LEU A 66 14.32 -3.88 2.04
N TYR A 67 14.44 -3.02 1.04
CA TYR A 67 15.56 -3.05 0.11
C TYR A 67 16.78 -2.39 0.75
N LEU A 68 17.92 -3.06 0.63
CA LEU A 68 19.22 -2.55 1.08
C LEU A 68 20.20 -2.60 -0.08
N ASN A 69 20.97 -1.53 -0.25
CA ASN A 69 22.06 -1.54 -1.23
C ASN A 69 23.09 -2.62 -0.85
N LYS A 70 23.55 -3.41 -1.82
CA LYS A 70 24.50 -4.51 -1.61
C LYS A 70 25.77 -4.08 -0.88
N LYS A 71 26.26 -2.85 -1.08
CA LYS A 71 27.45 -2.34 -0.36
C LYS A 71 27.28 -2.27 1.16
N HIS A 72 26.04 -2.39 1.65
CA HIS A 72 25.68 -2.36 3.07
C HIS A 72 25.15 -3.70 3.58
N GLU A 73 25.37 -4.81 2.86
CA GLU A 73 24.87 -6.13 3.24
C GLU A 73 25.24 -6.56 4.66
N ALA A 74 26.38 -6.10 5.18
CA ALA A 74 26.80 -6.35 6.56
C ALA A 74 25.82 -5.80 7.63
N LEU A 75 24.93 -4.86 7.26
CA LEU A 75 23.88 -4.34 8.15
C LEU A 75 22.65 -5.26 8.24
N VAL A 76 22.48 -6.21 7.32
CA VAL A 76 21.29 -7.07 7.25
C VAL A 76 21.00 -7.78 8.58
N PRO A 77 21.98 -8.41 9.27
CA PRO A 77 21.70 -9.07 10.55
C PRO A 77 21.18 -8.11 11.62
N ARG A 78 21.75 -6.89 11.67
CA ARG A 78 21.38 -5.86 12.66
C ARG A 78 19.98 -5.31 12.38
N ILE A 79 19.67 -5.01 11.13
CA ILE A 79 18.34 -4.54 10.71
C ILE A 79 17.28 -5.61 11.00
N ALA A 80 17.57 -6.87 10.64
CA ALA A 80 16.65 -7.98 10.88
C ALA A 80 16.42 -8.23 12.39
N LYS A 81 17.45 -8.06 13.23
CA LYS A 81 17.32 -8.15 14.69
C LYS A 81 16.38 -7.06 15.21
N ALA A 82 16.62 -5.80 14.84
CA ALA A 82 15.77 -4.68 15.27
C ALA A 82 14.31 -4.87 14.84
N LEU A 83 14.06 -5.31 13.61
CA LEU A 83 12.69 -5.54 13.14
C LEU A 83 11.99 -6.68 13.90
N ARG A 84 12.72 -7.73 14.31
CA ARG A 84 12.16 -8.80 15.16
C ARG A 84 11.85 -8.29 16.57
N GLU A 85 12.74 -7.49 17.14
CA GLU A 85 12.53 -6.87 18.46
C GLU A 85 11.27 -5.98 18.44
N MET A 86 11.12 -5.12 17.44
CA MET A 86 9.92 -4.27 17.27
C MET A 86 8.61 -5.06 17.09
N LYS A 87 8.69 -6.26 16.49
CA LYS A 87 7.52 -7.14 16.37
C LYS A 87 7.22 -7.86 17.68
N GLY A 88 8.25 -8.19 18.46
CA GLY A 88 8.12 -8.84 19.76
C GLY A 88 7.62 -7.90 20.86
N ASP A 89 8.02 -6.62 20.82
CA ASP A 89 7.63 -5.62 21.82
C ASP A 89 6.32 -4.87 21.48
N GLY A 90 5.76 -5.11 20.28
CA GLY A 90 4.51 -4.50 19.83
C GLY A 90 4.64 -3.12 19.18
N THR A 91 5.83 -2.52 19.14
CA THR A 91 6.08 -1.22 18.50
C THR A 91 5.65 -1.24 17.03
N TYR A 92 5.94 -2.34 16.33
CA TYR A 92 5.52 -2.52 14.93
C TYR A 92 3.99 -2.45 14.78
N ASN A 93 3.26 -3.16 15.64
CA ASN A 93 1.80 -3.20 15.58
C ASN A 93 1.18 -1.84 15.88
N LYS A 94 1.76 -1.09 16.84
CA LYS A 94 1.33 0.28 17.15
C LYS A 94 1.45 1.19 15.93
N ILE A 95 2.60 1.20 15.26
CA ILE A 95 2.83 1.99 14.05
C ILE A 95 1.83 1.60 12.95
N MET A 96 1.62 0.30 12.73
CA MET A 96 0.67 -0.16 11.72
C MET A 96 -0.78 0.20 12.06
N PHE A 97 -1.14 0.19 13.34
CA PHE A 97 -2.48 0.58 13.79
C PHE A 97 -2.75 2.06 13.53
N GLU A 98 -1.80 2.95 13.86
CA GLU A 98 -1.91 4.39 13.58
C GLU A 98 -2.12 4.63 12.07
N VAL A 99 -1.39 3.91 11.21
CA VAL A 99 -1.58 4.01 9.75
C VAL A 99 -2.96 3.51 9.31
N LEU A 100 -3.43 2.38 9.85
CA LEU A 100 -4.65 1.73 9.38
C LEU A 100 -5.95 2.26 9.99
N THR A 101 -5.90 2.92 11.15
CA THR A 101 -7.10 3.15 11.99
C THR A 101 -7.31 4.61 12.40
N ASP A 102 -6.28 5.44 12.47
CA ASP A 102 -6.39 6.88 12.81
C ASP A 102 -6.46 7.76 11.56
#